data_AF-A0A183CFH3-F1
#
_entry.id   AF-A0A183CFH3-F1
#
_cell.length_a   1.000
_cell.length_b   1.000
_cell.length_c   1.000
_cell.angle_alpha   90.00
_cell.angle_beta   90.00
_cell.angle_gamma   90.00
#
_symmetry.space_group_name_H-M   'P 1'
#
loop_
_entity.id
_entity.type
_entity.pdbx_description
1 polymer ?
#
loop_
_entity_poly.entity_id
_entity_poly.type
_entity_poly.pdbx_seq_one_letter_code
_entity_poly.pdbx_strand_id
1 'polypeptide(L)' 'MTESKTCLKRNDKIAPFAQRVSYGGLHWHADVRCFKCGYCYKSLSNELLLKQTQPFCSSESKIGSE' A
#
# COMPACT_ATOMS: atom_id res chain seq x y z
N MET A 1 -6.81 -6.94 23.40
CA MET A 1 -5.53 -7.22 22.72
C MET A 1 -5.51 -6.38 21.45
N THR A 2 -4.67 -5.35 21.35
CA THR A 2 -4.67 -4.45 20.19
C THR A 2 -3.64 -4.97 19.18
N GLU A 3 -4.10 -5.58 18.08
CA GLU A 3 -3.23 -5.97 16.98
C GLU A 3 -2.54 -4.73 16.39
N SER A 4 -1.27 -4.54 16.73
CA SER A 4 -0.43 -3.51 16.12
C SER A 4 -0.10 -3.95 14.70
N LYS A 5 -0.60 -3.23 13.70
CA LYS A 5 -0.27 -3.50 12.31
C LYS A 5 1.06 -2.81 11.97
N THR A 6 1.96 -3.51 11.31
CA THR A 6 3.29 -2.98 10.94
C THR A 6 3.29 -2.55 9.48
N CYS A 7 3.80 -1.36 9.20
CA CYS A 7 3.94 -0.84 7.85
C CYS A 7 5.02 -1.60 7.12
N LEU A 8 4.69 -2.29 6.02
CA LEU A 8 5.66 -3.05 5.23
C LEU A 8 6.78 -2.16 4.66
N LYS A 9 6.47 -0.90 4.31
CA LYS A 9 7.45 0.01 3.67
C LYS A 9 8.49 0.56 4.64
N ARG A 10 8.09 0.84 5.88
CA ARG A 10 8.98 1.41 6.92
C ARG A 10 9.41 0.38 7.96
N ASN A 11 8.83 -0.82 7.92
CA ASN A 11 8.92 -1.84 8.96
C ASN A 11 8.63 -1.27 10.36
N ASP A 12 7.68 -0.35 10.44
CA ASP A 12 7.39 0.46 11.62
C ASP A 12 5.93 0.31 12.07
N LYS A 13 5.64 0.50 13.36
CA LYS A 13 4.29 0.28 13.90
C LYS A 13 3.33 1.36 13.42
N ILE A 14 2.25 0.94 12.76
CA ILE A 14 1.16 1.85 12.40
C ILE A 14 0.33 2.11 13.65
N ALA A 15 0.18 3.38 14.02
CA ALA A 15 -0.61 3.77 15.17
C ALA A 15 -2.05 3.25 15.03
N PRO A 16 -2.67 2.76 16.11
CA PRO A 16 -3.99 2.12 16.05
C PRO A 16 -5.10 3.07 15.55
N PHE A 17 -4.95 4.37 15.82
CA PHE A 17 -5.88 5.43 15.40
C PHE A 17 -5.48 6.11 14.08
N ALA A 18 -4.33 5.77 13.51
CA ALA A 18 -3.90 6.36 12.24
C ALA A 18 -4.60 5.66 11.06
N GLN A 19 -4.86 6.43 10.01
CA GLN A 19 -5.33 5.88 8.75
C GLN A 19 -4.28 4.93 8.16
N ARG A 20 -4.74 3.75 7.74
CA ARG A 20 -3.89 2.70 7.19
C ARG A 20 -4.56 2.06 5.99
N VAL A 21 -3.74 1.66 5.04
CA VAL A 21 -4.18 0.87 3.90
C VAL A 21 -3.86 -0.58 4.18
N SER A 22 -4.85 -1.46 4.02
CA SER A 22 -4.69 -2.90 4.20
C SER A 22 -5.08 -3.59 2.90
N TYR A 23 -4.17 -4.36 2.32
CA TYR A 23 -4.40 -5.07 1.06
C TYR A 23 -3.74 -6.43 1.09
N GLY A 24 -4.50 -7.50 0.86
CA GLY A 24 -3.96 -8.87 0.81
C GLY A 24 -3.19 -9.29 2.07
N GLY A 25 -3.57 -8.80 3.26
CA GLY A 25 -2.87 -9.07 4.53
C GLY A 25 -1.64 -8.20 4.80
N LEU A 26 -1.28 -7.30 3.89
CA LEU A 26 -0.21 -6.33 4.07
C LEU A 26 -0.78 -4.97 4.51
N HIS A 27 0.01 -4.21 5.26
CA HIS A 27 -0.41 -2.94 5.83
C HIS A 27 0.58 -1.82 5.51
N TRP A 28 0.06 -0.63 5.22
CA TRP A 28 0.83 0.59 5.01
C TRP A 28 0.17 1.77 5.69
N HIS A 29 0.94 2.80 6.00
CA HIS A 29 0.38 4.09 6.35
C HIS A 29 -0.38 4.67 5.16
N ALA A 30 -1.53 5.31 5.39
CA ALA A 30 -2.24 6.10 4.38
C ALA A 30 -1.51 7.43 4.09
N ASP A 31 -0.25 7.31 3.67
CA ASP A 31 0.69 8.40 3.43
C ASP A 31 1.48 8.07 2.17
N VAL A 32 1.67 9.04 1.29
CA VAL A 32 2.35 8.87 -0.01
C VAL A 32 3.77 8.32 0.16
N ARG A 33 4.43 8.55 1.31
CA ARG A 33 5.78 8.04 1.57
C ARG A 33 5.80 6.53 1.80
N CYS A 34 4.70 5.98 2.33
CA CYS A 34 4.55 4.55 2.60
C CYS A 34 3.75 3.83 1.52
N PHE A 35 2.76 4.51 0.95
CA PHE A 35 1.80 3.97 0.01
C PHE A 35 1.71 4.86 -1.24
N LYS A 36 2.60 4.55 -2.18
CA LYS A 36 2.71 5.22 -3.49
C LYS A 36 2.96 4.21 -4.58
N CYS A 37 2.58 4.55 -5.79
CA CYS A 37 2.98 3.77 -6.94
C CYS A 37 4.51 3.75 -7.10
N GLY A 38 5.07 2.56 -7.35
CA GLY A 38 6.49 2.41 -7.69
C GLY A 38 6.90 3.05 -9.02
N TYR A 39 5.93 3.36 -9.88
CA TYR A 39 6.14 3.97 -11.20
C TYR A 39 5.80 5.46 -11.20
N CYS A 40 4.55 5.79 -10.83
CA CYS A 40 4.01 7.14 -10.93
C CYS A 40 4.24 7.99 -9.64
N TYR A 41 4.72 7.38 -8.54
CA TYR A 41 4.91 7.99 -7.21
C TYR A 41 3.68 8.70 -6.61
N LYS A 42 2.51 8.59 -7.24
CA LYS A 42 1.24 9.14 -6.74
C LYS A 42 0.66 8.30 -5.61
N SER A 43 -0.06 8.96 -4.72
CA SER A 43 -0.87 8.35 -3.67
C SER A 43 -2.01 7.55 -4.30
N LEU A 44 -2.18 6.32 -3.81
CA LEU A 44 -3.18 5.36 -4.28
C LEU A 44 -4.32 5.33 -3.28
N SER A 45 -5.54 5.59 -3.71
CA SER A 45 -6.66 5.82 -2.77
C SER A 45 -7.73 4.73 -2.77
N ASN A 46 -7.97 4.05 -3.90
CA ASN A 46 -9.11 3.13 -3.99
C ASN A 46 -8.82 1.91 -4.87
N GLU A 47 -8.33 2.13 -6.09
CA GLU A 47 -8.00 1.07 -7.02
C GLU A 47 -6.49 1.07 -7.27
N LEU A 48 -5.85 0.01 -6.82
CA LEU A 48 -4.43 -0.25 -7.02
C LEU A 48 -4.20 -1.72 -7.28
N LEU A 49 -3.06 -1.98 -7.91
CA LEU A 49 -2.56 -3.33 -8.09
C LEU A 49 -1.40 -3.58 -7.16
N LEU A 50 -1.44 -4.69 -6.44
CA LEU A 50 -0.30 -5.14 -5.64
C LEU A 50 0.46 -6.21 -6.43
N LYS A 51 1.68 -5.89 -6.89
CA LYS A 51 2.57 -6.86 -7.54
C LYS A 51 3.71 -7.24 -6.61
N GLN A 52 3.77 -8.52 -6.25
CA GLN A 52 4.69 -9.15 -5.29
C GLN A 52 4.63 -8.58 -3.87
N THR A 53 4.87 -7.29 -3.68
CA THR A 53 4.70 -6.53 -2.43
C THR A 53 4.62 -5.02 -2.67
N GLN A 54 4.60 -4.58 -3.93
CA GLN A 54 4.68 -3.18 -4.33
C GLN A 54 3.35 -2.72 -4.93
N PRO A 55 2.77 -1.62 -4.41
CA PRO A 55 1.52 -1.10 -4.93
C PRO A 55 1.75 -0.26 -6.19
N PHE A 56 0.83 -0.37 -7.15
CA PHE A 56 0.86 0.32 -8.45
C PHE A 56 -0.50 0.97 -8.76
N CYS A 57 -0.47 2.10 -9.48
CA CYS A 57 -1.67 2.79 -9.95
C CYS A 57 -2.40 1.91 -11.00
N SER A 58 -3.71 1.68 -10.83
CA SER A 58 -4.51 0.83 -11.73
C SER A 58 -4.50 1.28 -13.19
N SER A 59 -4.15 2.54 -13.46
CA SER A 59 -3.93 3.06 -14.82
C SER A 59 -2.90 2.25 -15.62
N GLU A 60 -1.90 1.67 -14.94
CA GLU A 60 -0.83 0.87 -15.55
C GLU A 60 -1.08 -0.65 -15.39
N SER A 61 -2.35 -1.06 -15.28
CA SER A 61 -2.77 -2.46 -15.17
C SER A 61 -2.63 -3.27 -16.47
N LYS A 62 -2.31 -2.62 -17.59
CA LYS A 62 -2.20 -3.25 -18.91
C LYS A 62 -0.90 -4.05 -19.17
N ILE A 63 -0.12 -4.35 -18.13
CA ILE A 63 1.03 -5.26 -18.20
C ILE A 63 0.73 -6.48 -17.33
N GLY A 64 0.16 -7.52 -17.91
CA GLY A 64 -0.06 -8.81 -17.24
C GLY A 64 -1.43 -9.44 -17.45
N SER A 65 -1.88 -9.56 -18.70
CA SER A 65 -2.84 -10.58 -19.13
C SER A 65 -2.48 -10.88 -20.58
N GLU A 66 -1.55 -11.80 -20.76
CA GLU A 66 -1.36 -12.57 -22.01
C GLU A 66 -2.25 -13.81 -21.92
#